data_AF-M7BB94-F1
#
_entry.id   AF-M7BB94-F1
#
_cell.length_a   1.000
_cell.length_b   1.000
_cell.length_c   1.000
_cell.angle_alpha   90.00
_cell.angle_beta   90.00
_cell.angle_gamma   90.00
#
_symmetry.space_group_name_H-M   'P 1'
#
loop_
_entity.id
_entity.type
_entity.pdbx_description
1 polymer ?
#
loop_
_entity_poly.entity_id
_entity_poly.type
_entity_poly.pdbx_seq_one_letter_code
_entity_poly.pdbx_strand_id
1 'polypeptide(L)'
;QIEVEKSNFSDHEIRRLAEEEQLRKMKGNIQDEEADSGQAIVLAQDLEDAWEQKFQRFKAGPRITDADKRNDRTSLNRKLDRNLMLLVKEKVGNQELWLLPQAEWQAGETLRSTAERALATLSDLPAATNAIPSESVVILIP
;
A
#
# COMPACT_ATOMS: atom_id res chain seq x y z
N GLN A 1 -6.86 5.23 -24.42
CA GLN A 1 -7.14 5.81 -25.76
C GLN A 1 -8.41 6.67 -25.70
N ILE A 2 -9.58 6.10 -25.37
CA ILE A 2 -10.84 6.88 -25.28
C ILE A 2 -10.76 8.07 -24.31
N GLU A 3 -10.06 7.93 -23.19
CA GLU A 3 -9.90 9.01 -22.20
C GLU A 3 -9.16 10.23 -22.77
N VAL A 4 -8.12 10.01 -23.57
CA VAL A 4 -7.29 11.09 -24.14
C VAL A 4 -7.99 11.73 -25.35
N GLU A 5 -8.68 10.94 -26.17
CA GLU A 5 -9.38 11.43 -27.36
C GLU A 5 -10.60 12.30 -27.02
N LYS A 6 -11.16 12.12 -25.81
CA LYS A 6 -12.32 12.88 -25.33
C LYS A 6 -11.95 13.92 -24.27
N SER A 7 -10.67 14.10 -23.95
CA SER A 7 -10.22 15.12 -23.00
C SER A 7 -9.91 16.44 -23.70
N ASN A 8 -10.10 17.54 -22.98
CA ASN A 8 -9.56 18.84 -23.38
C ASN A 8 -8.06 18.92 -23.03
N PHE A 9 -7.37 19.91 -23.60
CA PHE A 9 -5.97 20.17 -23.26
C PHE A 9 -5.79 20.50 -21.78
N SER A 10 -4.80 19.87 -21.15
CA SER A 10 -4.36 20.16 -19.79
C SER A 10 -3.47 21.41 -19.75
N ASP A 11 -3.41 22.08 -18.60
CA ASP A 11 -2.53 23.23 -18.36
C ASP A 11 -1.06 22.94 -18.72
N HIS A 12 -0.59 21.72 -18.47
CA HIS A 12 0.76 21.29 -18.82
C HIS A 12 0.96 21.22 -20.34
N GLU A 13 -0.03 20.74 -21.09
CA GLU A 13 0.02 20.64 -22.55
C GLU A 13 -0.03 22.02 -23.20
N ILE A 14 -0.89 22.91 -22.69
CA ILE A 14 -0.99 24.31 -23.14
C ILE A 14 0.34 25.02 -22.91
N ARG A 15 0.94 24.85 -21.72
CA ARG A 15 2.24 25.43 -21.38
C ARG A 15 3.34 24.92 -22.30
N ARG A 16 3.41 23.61 -22.52
CA ARG A 16 4.42 22.99 -23.41
C ARG A 16 4.31 23.51 -24.85
N LEU A 17 3.08 23.61 -25.38
CA LEU A 17 2.84 24.16 -26.71
C LEU A 17 3.24 25.63 -26.81
N ALA A 18 2.90 26.44 -25.80
CA ALA A 18 3.28 27.85 -25.76
C ALA A 18 4.81 28.04 -25.70
N GLU A 19 5.51 27.29 -24.85
CA GLU A 19 6.98 27.33 -24.75
C GLU A 19 7.65 26.92 -26.07
N GLU A 20 7.15 25.87 -26.74
CA GLU A 20 7.66 25.42 -28.04
C GLU A 20 7.46 26.48 -29.14
N GLU A 21 6.30 27.14 -29.19
CA GLU A 21 6.06 28.23 -30.12
C GLU A 21 6.99 29.42 -29.90
N GLN A 22 7.24 29.81 -28.64
CA GLN A 22 8.17 30.88 -28.30
C GLN A 22 9.60 30.55 -28.74
N LEU A 23 10.06 29.32 -28.48
CA LEU A 23 11.37 28.84 -28.92
C LEU A 23 11.50 28.82 -30.45
N ARG A 24 10.45 28.45 -31.18
CA ARG A 24 10.45 28.49 -32.66
C ARG A 24 10.54 29.92 -33.19
N LYS A 25 9.82 30.88 -32.60
CA LYS A 25 9.89 32.30 -32.96
C LYS A 25 11.27 32.89 -32.66
N MET A 26 11.83 32.58 -31.49
CA MET A 26 13.16 33.06 -31.08
C MET A 26 14.29 32.48 -31.96
N LYS A 27 14.17 31.21 -32.40
CA LYS A 27 15.10 30.62 -33.38
C LYS A 27 15.01 31.25 -34.77
N GLY A 28 13.87 31.85 -35.13
CA GLY A 28 13.68 32.55 -36.41
C GLY A 28 14.16 34.01 -36.40
N ASN A 29 14.07 34.69 -35.24
CA ASN A 29 14.50 36.08 -35.04
C ASN A 29 15.98 36.19 -34.62
N ILE A 30 16.90 35.71 -35.46
CA ILE A 30 18.35 35.96 -35.27
C ILE A 30 18.67 37.39 -35.72
N GLN A 31 18.32 38.39 -34.91
CA GLN A 31 18.87 39.76 -34.83
C GLN A 31 17.90 40.64 -34.04
N ASP A 32 18.07 40.70 -32.72
CA ASP A 32 18.12 41.94 -31.95
C ASP A 32 18.36 41.60 -30.47
N GLU A 33 19.41 42.24 -29.93
CA GLU A 33 19.90 42.05 -28.57
C GLU A 33 19.00 42.74 -27.55
N GLU A 34 18.60 42.02 -26.50
CA GLU A 34 19.01 42.28 -25.11
C GLU A 34 18.16 41.40 -24.19
N ALA A 35 18.85 40.45 -23.56
CA ALA A 35 18.31 39.56 -22.57
C ALA A 35 18.16 40.28 -21.24
N ASP A 36 16.93 40.39 -20.73
CA ASP A 36 16.71 40.32 -19.29
C ASP A 36 15.32 39.76 -18.97
N SER A 37 15.28 38.47 -18.65
CA SER A 37 14.55 38.06 -17.46
C SER A 37 15.40 37.01 -16.75
N GLY A 38 16.25 37.46 -15.83
CA GLY A 38 17.05 36.63 -14.91
C GLY A 38 16.25 35.72 -13.96
N GLN A 39 15.05 35.28 -14.34
CA GLN A 39 14.33 34.21 -13.67
C GLN A 39 14.70 32.91 -14.36
N ALA A 40 15.24 31.95 -13.62
CA ALA A 40 15.43 30.59 -14.11
C ALA A 40 14.05 29.99 -14.43
N ILE A 41 13.56 30.18 -15.65
CA ILE A 41 12.31 29.60 -16.13
C ILE A 41 12.58 28.12 -16.35
N VAL A 42 12.15 27.28 -15.41
CA VAL A 42 12.15 25.83 -15.60
C VAL A 42 11.16 25.52 -16.73
N LEU A 43 11.63 24.95 -17.83
CA LEU A 43 10.77 24.56 -18.96
C LEU A 43 9.88 23.38 -18.57
N ALA A 44 8.77 23.19 -19.27
CA ALA A 44 7.93 22.01 -19.11
C ALA A 44 8.72 20.70 -19.32
N GLN A 45 9.70 20.72 -20.22
CA GLN A 45 10.61 19.59 -20.46
C GLN A 45 11.52 19.32 -19.26
N ASP A 46 12.10 20.35 -18.65
CA ASP A 46 12.94 20.20 -17.46
C ASP A 46 12.16 19.58 -16.27
N LEU A 47 10.86 19.90 -16.18
CA LEU A 47 9.97 19.30 -15.18
C LEU A 47 9.70 17.82 -15.46
N GLU A 48 9.46 17.45 -16.72
CA GLU A 48 9.29 16.05 -17.14
C GLU A 48 10.55 15.23 -16.81
N ASP A 49 11.74 15.74 -17.14
CA ASP A 49 13.02 15.11 -16.82
C ASP A 49 13.22 14.96 -15.30
N ALA A 50 12.85 15.97 -14.52
CA ALA A 50 12.94 15.91 -13.06
C ALA A 50 11.97 14.87 -12.46
N TRP A 51 10.77 14.73 -13.02
CA TRP A 51 9.81 13.70 -12.62
C TRP A 51 10.29 12.30 -13.00
N GLU A 52 10.84 12.14 -14.19
CA GLU A 52 11.41 10.86 -14.63
C GLU A 52 12.58 10.44 -13.74
N GLN A 53 13.50 11.36 -13.43
CA GLN A 53 14.60 11.10 -12.51
C GLN A 53 14.10 10.68 -11.11
N LYS A 54 13.05 11.32 -10.59
CA LYS A 54 12.44 10.92 -9.31
C LYS A 54 11.82 9.54 -9.39
N PHE A 55 11.12 9.24 -10.48
CA PHE A 55 10.51 7.93 -10.72
C PHE A 55 11.56 6.82 -10.82
N GLN A 56 12.65 7.04 -11.54
CA GLN A 56 13.76 6.09 -11.67
C GLN A 56 14.46 5.81 -10.32
N ARG A 57 14.55 6.82 -9.44
CA ARG A 57 15.10 6.66 -8.08
C ARG A 57 14.14 5.90 -7.15
N PHE A 58 12.84 5.98 -7.39
CA PHE A 58 11.84 5.33 -6.56
C PHE A 58 11.76 3.83 -6.87
N LYS A 59 11.95 3.00 -5.85
CA LYS A 59 11.74 1.55 -5.94
C LYS A 59 10.44 1.19 -5.24
N ALA A 60 9.44 0.80 -6.02
CA ALA A 60 8.18 0.30 -5.47
C ALA A 60 8.40 -0.97 -4.63
N GLY A 61 7.66 -1.10 -3.53
CA GLY A 61 7.64 -2.34 -2.75
C GLY A 61 7.11 -3.52 -3.58
N PRO A 62 7.62 -4.73 -3.35
CA PRO A 62 7.18 -5.89 -4.11
C PRO A 62 5.73 -6.23 -3.78
N ARG A 63 4.91 -6.49 -4.81
CA ARG A 63 3.53 -6.95 -4.64
C ARG A 63 3.43 -8.37 -4.07
N ILE A 64 4.47 -9.18 -4.30
CA ILE A 64 4.61 -10.55 -3.80
C ILE A 64 5.66 -10.53 -2.71
N THR A 65 5.28 -10.85 -1.49
CA THR A 65 6.19 -10.82 -0.35
C THR A 65 6.94 -12.15 -0.22
N ASP A 66 7.97 -12.20 0.64
CA ASP A 66 8.66 -13.46 0.92
C ASP A 66 7.76 -14.45 1.67
N ALA A 67 6.75 -13.96 2.41
CA ALA A 67 5.73 -14.81 3.02
C ALA A 67 4.85 -15.49 1.96
N ASP A 68 4.59 -14.83 0.83
CA ASP A 68 3.89 -15.46 -0.31
C ASP A 68 4.75 -16.56 -0.95
N LYS A 69 6.04 -16.28 -1.17
CA LYS A 69 6.98 -17.26 -1.76
C LYS A 69 7.16 -18.50 -0.90
N ARG A 70 7.27 -18.31 0.42
CA ARG A 70 7.42 -19.40 1.41
C ARG A 70 6.09 -20.04 1.80
N ASN A 71 4.97 -19.49 1.34
CA ASN A 71 3.63 -19.89 1.76
C ASN A 71 3.46 -19.91 3.29
N ASP A 72 4.03 -18.90 3.96
CA ASP A 72 4.01 -18.77 5.41
C ASP A 72 2.65 -18.25 5.89
N ARG A 73 1.81 -19.16 6.37
CA ARG A 73 0.45 -18.86 6.81
C ARG A 73 0.38 -18.19 8.18
N THR A 74 1.49 -18.03 8.89
CA THR A 74 1.52 -17.36 10.20
C THR A 74 1.73 -15.84 10.07
N SER A 75 2.30 -15.40 8.94
CA SER A 75 2.62 -13.99 8.69
C SER A 75 1.44 -13.20 8.11
N LEU A 76 1.18 -12.02 8.69
CA LEU A 76 0.22 -11.03 8.18
C LEU A 76 0.65 -10.41 6.84
N ASN A 77 1.95 -10.38 6.54
CA ASN A 77 2.48 -9.80 5.31
C ASN A 77 2.30 -10.71 4.08
N ARG A 78 1.32 -11.62 4.08
CA ARG A 78 1.04 -12.58 3.00
C ARG A 78 -0.25 -12.18 2.30
N LYS A 79 -0.34 -12.35 0.98
CA LYS A 79 -1.55 -12.11 0.17
C LYS A 79 -2.21 -10.77 0.47
N LEU A 80 -1.44 -9.68 0.29
CA LEU A 80 -1.91 -8.30 0.45
C LEU A 80 -3.04 -7.92 -0.53
N ASP A 81 -3.31 -8.77 -1.51
CA ASP A 81 -4.41 -8.64 -2.47
C ASP A 81 -5.76 -9.17 -1.93
N ARG A 82 -5.78 -9.85 -0.78
CA ARG A 82 -6.98 -10.52 -0.24
C ARG A 82 -7.19 -10.24 1.25
N ASN A 83 -8.43 -10.43 1.69
CA ASN A 83 -8.76 -10.43 3.10
C ASN A 83 -8.28 -11.74 3.73
N LEU A 84 -7.62 -11.65 4.88
CA LEU A 84 -7.14 -12.80 5.62
C LEU A 84 -8.05 -13.08 6.82
N MET A 85 -8.35 -14.36 7.05
CA MET A 85 -9.13 -14.83 8.19
C MET A 85 -8.23 -15.53 9.20
N LEU A 86 -8.40 -15.18 10.48
CA LEU A 86 -7.66 -15.74 11.60
C LEU A 86 -8.24 -17.11 12.01
N LEU A 87 -7.38 -18.12 12.05
CA LEU A 87 -7.72 -19.44 12.59
C LEU A 87 -6.72 -19.85 13.66
N VAL A 88 -7.24 -20.55 14.67
CA VAL A 88 -6.48 -21.05 15.80
C VAL A 88 -6.66 -22.57 15.86
N LYS A 89 -5.56 -23.27 16.16
CA LYS A 89 -5.60 -24.71 16.42
C LYS A 89 -5.99 -24.95 17.88
N GLU A 90 -7.13 -25.60 18.09
CA GLU A 90 -7.64 -25.96 19.42
C GLU A 90 -7.77 -27.48 19.54
N LYS A 91 -7.52 -28.00 20.74
CA LYS A 91 -7.70 -29.42 21.05
C LYS A 91 -9.06 -29.62 21.70
N VAL A 92 -9.99 -30.20 20.96
CA VAL A 92 -11.35 -30.50 21.43
C VAL A 92 -11.42 -32.00 21.70
N GLY A 93 -11.42 -32.37 22.98
CA GLY A 93 -11.33 -33.76 23.42
C GLY A 93 -9.99 -34.40 23.01
N ASN A 94 -10.05 -35.42 22.15
CA ASN A 94 -8.87 -36.13 21.63
C ASN A 94 -8.46 -35.69 20.21
N GLN A 95 -9.12 -34.70 19.62
CA GLN A 95 -8.86 -34.24 18.25
C GLN A 95 -8.35 -32.81 18.23
N GLU A 96 -7.45 -32.52 17.29
CA GLU A 96 -6.97 -31.17 17.02
C GLU A 96 -7.72 -30.60 15.81
N LEU A 97 -8.43 -29.49 16.02
CA LEU A 97 -9.27 -28.85 15.02
C LEU A 97 -8.84 -27.40 14.80
N TRP A 98 -9.00 -26.93 13.57
CA TRP A 98 -8.83 -25.52 13.22
C TRP A 98 -10.16 -24.79 13.35
N LEU A 99 -10.24 -23.86 14.29
CA LEU A 99 -11.45 -23.14 14.62
C LEU A 99 -11.19 -21.63 14.59
N LEU A 100 -12.27 -20.86 14.52
CA LEU A 100 -12.21 -19.44 14.78
C LEU A 100 -11.95 -19.21 16.28
N PRO A 101 -11.29 -18.11 16.65
CA PRO A 101 -11.24 -17.64 18.03
C PRO A 101 -12.62 -17.64 18.69
N GLN A 102 -12.80 -18.45 19.71
CA GLN A 102 -14.05 -18.57 20.46
C GLN A 102 -13.77 -18.58 21.96
N ALA A 103 -14.75 -18.12 22.73
CA ALA A 103 -14.69 -18.18 24.18
C ALA A 103 -16.07 -18.50 24.74
N GLU A 104 -16.10 -19.19 25.88
CA GLU A 104 -17.36 -19.44 26.58
C GLU A 104 -17.96 -18.12 27.07
N TRP A 105 -19.27 -17.97 26.88
CA TRP A 105 -20.01 -16.81 27.35
C TRP A 105 -20.14 -16.83 28.88
N GLN A 106 -19.97 -15.66 29.50
CA GLN A 106 -20.07 -15.49 30.96
C GLN A 106 -21.29 -14.64 31.33
N ALA A 107 -21.96 -15.03 32.43
CA ALA A 107 -23.15 -14.33 32.90
C ALA A 107 -22.82 -12.89 33.31
N GLY A 108 -23.49 -11.92 32.68
CA GLY A 108 -23.25 -10.49 32.88
C GLY A 108 -22.53 -9.81 31.71
N GLU A 109 -22.11 -10.55 30.68
CA GLU A 109 -21.48 -10.01 29.46
C GLU A 109 -22.43 -10.02 28.25
N THR A 110 -22.18 -9.14 27.26
CA THR A 110 -22.82 -9.24 25.94
C THR A 110 -22.03 -10.19 25.03
N LEU A 111 -22.68 -10.77 24.01
CA LEU A 111 -22.01 -11.64 23.03
C LEU A 111 -20.82 -10.94 22.34
N ARG A 112 -20.93 -9.64 22.09
CA ARG A 112 -19.83 -8.83 21.54
C ARG A 112 -18.65 -8.75 22.51
N SER A 113 -18.92 -8.51 23.79
CA SER A 113 -17.88 -8.47 24.84
C SER A 113 -17.15 -9.80 24.97
N THR A 114 -17.86 -10.92 24.82
CA THR A 114 -17.25 -12.26 24.80
C THR A 114 -16.32 -12.45 23.59
N ALA A 115 -16.70 -11.95 22.41
CA ALA A 115 -15.83 -11.99 21.23
C ALA A 115 -14.59 -11.09 21.38
N GLU A 116 -14.76 -9.89 21.96
CA GLU A 116 -13.65 -8.99 22.28
C GLU A 116 -12.68 -9.64 23.28
N ARG A 117 -13.20 -10.32 24.31
CA ARG A 117 -12.40 -11.12 25.26
C ARG A 117 -11.68 -12.29 24.58
N ALA A 118 -12.34 -13.00 23.67
CA ALA A 118 -11.72 -14.10 22.91
C ALA A 118 -10.53 -13.60 22.09
N LEU A 119 -10.66 -12.44 21.44
CA LEU A 119 -9.56 -11.80 20.72
C LEU A 119 -8.45 -11.31 21.66
N ALA A 120 -8.80 -10.66 22.77
CA ALA A 120 -7.86 -10.16 23.77
C ALA A 120 -6.98 -11.30 24.32
N THR A 121 -7.60 -12.45 24.65
CA THR A 121 -6.90 -13.63 25.16
C THR A 121 -5.84 -14.16 24.17
N LEU A 122 -6.08 -14.02 22.87
CA LEU A 122 -5.12 -14.43 21.82
C LEU A 122 -4.07 -13.37 21.54
N SER A 123 -4.41 -12.08 21.68
CA SER A 123 -3.51 -10.96 21.43
C SER A 123 -2.59 -10.65 22.61
N ASP A 124 -2.99 -10.99 23.84
CA ASP A 124 -2.23 -10.81 25.09
C ASP A 124 -1.10 -11.85 25.22
N LEU A 125 -0.32 -12.03 24.16
CA LEU A 125 1.03 -12.59 24.23
C LEU A 125 2.06 -11.47 24.51
N PRO A 126 2.22 -11.02 25.78
CA PRO A 126 3.51 -10.57 26.28
C PRO A 126 4.04 -11.48 27.40
N ALA A 127 5.35 -11.44 27.59
CA ALA A 127 6.17 -12.33 28.41
C ALA A 127 5.90 -12.30 29.94
N ALA A 128 4.72 -12.72 30.42
CA ALA A 128 4.52 -13.09 31.82
C ALA A 128 3.20 -13.85 32.06
N THR A 129 3.36 -15.10 32.50
CA THR A 129 2.50 -15.84 33.44
C THR A 129 1.09 -16.30 33.04
N ASN A 130 1.02 -17.63 33.01
CA ASN A 130 0.03 -18.54 33.60
C ASN A 130 -1.25 -18.84 32.81
N ALA A 131 -1.16 -20.01 32.16
CA ALA A 131 -2.21 -20.84 31.57
C ALA A 131 -2.72 -20.41 30.18
N ILE A 132 -1.83 -20.55 29.19
CA ILE A 132 -2.21 -20.76 27.79
C ILE A 132 -1.91 -22.24 27.49
N PRO A 133 -2.84 -23.05 26.94
CA PRO A 133 -2.45 -24.36 26.40
C PRO A 133 -1.44 -24.13 25.28
N SER A 134 -0.27 -24.75 25.45
CA SER A 134 1.01 -24.49 24.78
C SER A 134 1.10 -24.80 23.28
N GLU A 135 0.00 -24.85 22.53
CA GLU A 135 0.01 -25.35 21.13
C GLU A 135 -0.97 -24.65 20.18
N SER A 136 -1.41 -23.43 20.49
CA SER A 136 -2.25 -22.67 19.58
C SER A 136 -1.44 -22.13 18.40
N VAL A 137 -1.29 -22.94 17.35
CA VAL A 137 -0.78 -22.48 16.05
C VAL A 137 -1.83 -21.56 15.44
N VAL A 138 -1.40 -20.37 15.03
CA VAL A 138 -2.24 -19.37 14.39
C VAL A 138 -1.95 -19.34 12.89
N ILE A 139 -2.99 -19.48 12.07
CA ILE A 139 -2.84 -19.38 10.61
C ILE A 139 -3.85 -18.40 10.02
N LEU A 140 -3.43 -17.77 8.93
CA LEU A 140 -4.19 -16.82 8.15
C LEU A 140 -4.56 -17.46 6.81
N ILE A 141 -5.85 -17.63 6.57
CA ILE A 141 -6.39 -18.21 5.32
C ILE A 141 -6.99 -17.09 4.47
N PRO A 142 -6.77 -17.08 3.14
CA PRO A 142 -7.33 -16.07 2.24
C PRO A 142 -8.80 -16.30 1.89
#